data_AF-A0A2N6JCK6-F1
#
_entry.id   AF-A0A2N6JCK6-F1
#
_cell.length_a   1.000
_cell.length_b   1.000
_cell.length_c   1.000
_cell.angle_alpha   90.00
_cell.angle_beta   90.00
_cell.angle_gamma   90.00
#
_symmetry.space_group_name_H-M   'P 1'
#
loop_
_entity.id
_entity.type
_entity.pdbx_description
1 polymer ?
#
loop_
_entity_poly.entity_id
_entity_poly.type
_entity_poly.pdbx_seq_one_letter_code
_entity_poly.pdbx_strand_id
1 'polypeptide(L)'
;MSRIKEIFMSIRSLKSKLFFIFICFPLISFGRDLPKISEEIVVRYRARPQPESQPEKYVLVHPDGSWAVNVKLNDPTYLLNIRTESADNLIYSREIDSLFKGDFSVLVDRETLLSNGKTDYVILTMSRPAENNPRYERCAPNMGEDRAYLLAISDGKARVVSKKFGGCSREYEVVRGQGFVGYRVTERGENPEILRYMIRGDSLVWERE
;
A
#
# COMPACT_ATOMS: atom_id res chain seq x y z
N MET A 1 78.87 22.77 -30.79
CA MET A 1 79.45 21.58 -31.45
C MET A 1 78.68 20.36 -30.98
N SER A 2 78.11 19.60 -31.93
CA SER A 2 77.74 18.16 -31.92
C SER A 2 77.08 17.52 -30.67
N ARG A 3 76.11 16.61 -30.76
CA ARG A 3 75.26 16.04 -31.81
C ARG A 3 74.50 14.89 -31.10
N ILE A 4 73.25 14.66 -31.51
CA ILE A 4 72.62 13.32 -31.69
C ILE A 4 71.95 12.62 -30.48
N LYS A 5 70.61 12.63 -30.57
CA LYS A 5 69.61 11.51 -30.52
C LYS A 5 69.58 10.58 -29.32
N GLU A 6 68.49 10.67 -28.56
CA GLU A 6 67.36 9.72 -28.54
C GLU A 6 67.67 8.37 -27.87
N ILE A 7 67.16 8.22 -26.65
CA ILE A 7 66.58 6.95 -26.21
C ILE A 7 65.13 7.26 -25.79
N PHE A 8 64.23 6.68 -26.57
CA PHE A 8 62.77 6.71 -26.45
C PHE A 8 62.30 5.78 -25.31
N MET A 9 61.14 6.12 -24.74
CA MET A 9 60.33 5.35 -23.77
C MET A 9 60.95 5.26 -22.36
N SER A 10 60.25 5.58 -21.27
CA SER A 10 58.84 5.33 -20.98
C SER A 10 58.41 6.12 -19.73
N ILE A 11 57.12 6.44 -19.68
CA ILE A 11 56.31 6.90 -18.54
C ILE A 11 56.32 8.40 -18.23
N ARG A 12 55.35 9.04 -18.89
CA ARG A 12 54.76 10.35 -18.66
C ARG A 12 54.58 10.71 -17.18
N SER A 13 55.41 11.64 -16.75
CA SER A 13 55.07 12.88 -16.04
C SER A 13 53.57 13.16 -15.85
N LEU A 14 53.18 13.20 -14.57
CA LEU A 14 52.43 14.29 -13.95
C LEU A 14 51.14 14.74 -14.68
N LYS A 15 50.06 13.98 -14.51
CA LYS A 15 48.71 14.53 -14.64
C LYS A 15 47.94 14.31 -13.34
N SER A 16 47.70 15.43 -12.67
CA SER A 16 46.58 15.74 -11.77
C SER A 16 45.91 14.54 -11.10
N LYS A 17 46.29 14.27 -9.85
CA LYS A 17 45.59 13.35 -8.94
C LYS A 17 44.22 13.95 -8.59
N LEU A 18 43.23 13.76 -9.46
CA LEU A 18 41.83 13.89 -9.09
C LEU A 18 41.49 12.70 -8.19
N PHE A 19 41.51 12.93 -6.88
CA PHE A 19 41.06 11.96 -5.87
C PHE A 19 39.54 11.80 -6.03
N PHE A 20 39.11 10.83 -6.84
CA PHE A 20 37.74 10.34 -6.81
C PHE A 20 37.55 9.60 -5.48
N ILE A 21 37.12 10.33 -4.45
CA ILE A 21 36.56 9.72 -3.25
C ILE A 21 35.20 9.16 -3.69
N PHE A 22 35.20 7.89 -4.10
CA PHE A 22 34.00 7.07 -4.11
C PHE A 22 33.58 6.96 -2.64
N ILE A 23 32.73 7.88 -2.18
CA ILE A 23 32.00 7.69 -0.94
C ILE A 23 31.01 6.57 -1.24
N CYS A 24 31.45 5.33 -1.02
CA CYS A 24 30.56 4.22 -0.72
C CYS A 24 29.86 4.61 0.59
N PHE A 25 28.82 5.45 0.50
CA PHE A 25 27.82 5.51 1.53
C PHE A 25 27.33 4.07 1.65
N PRO A 26 27.53 3.38 2.79
CA PRO A 26 26.74 2.19 3.02
C PRO A 26 25.30 2.69 2.93
N LEU A 27 24.56 2.17 1.96
CA LEU A 27 23.11 2.13 2.05
C LEU A 27 22.86 1.33 3.32
N ILE A 28 22.84 2.02 4.46
CA ILE A 28 22.31 1.47 5.68
C ILE A 28 20.83 1.30 5.36
N SER A 29 20.50 0.13 4.80
CA SER A 29 19.17 -0.40 4.87
C SER A 29 18.91 -0.57 6.36
N PHE A 30 18.40 0.49 6.98
CA PHE A 30 17.62 0.38 8.18
C PHE A 30 16.32 -0.36 7.81
N GLY A 31 16.45 -1.64 7.44
CA GLY A 31 15.35 -2.57 7.54
C GLY A 31 15.13 -2.71 9.04
N ARG A 32 14.17 -1.95 9.60
CA ARG A 32 13.63 -2.33 10.89
C ARG A 32 13.09 -3.73 10.71
N ASP A 33 13.54 -4.66 11.56
CA ASP A 33 12.89 -5.96 11.65
C ASP A 33 11.39 -5.73 11.89
N LEU A 34 10.56 -6.46 11.15
CA LEU A 34 9.11 -6.42 11.36
C LEU A 34 8.81 -6.92 12.78
N PRO A 35 7.76 -6.39 13.44
CA PRO A 35 7.34 -6.92 14.72
C PRO A 35 7.00 -8.41 14.57
N LYS A 36 7.24 -9.19 15.62
CA LYS A 36 6.80 -10.59 15.66
C LYS A 36 5.45 -10.65 16.35
N ILE A 37 4.41 -11.04 15.61
CA ILE A 37 3.09 -11.30 16.18
C ILE A 37 3.10 -12.74 16.72
N SER A 38 2.48 -12.97 17.88
CA SER A 38 2.38 -14.33 18.42
C SER A 38 1.46 -15.20 17.56
N GLU A 39 1.81 -16.46 17.36
CA GLU A 39 0.94 -17.43 16.66
C GLU A 39 -0.43 -17.59 17.33
N GLU A 40 -0.50 -17.49 18.66
CA GLU A 40 -1.75 -17.58 19.41
C GLU A 40 -2.77 -16.52 18.97
N ILE A 41 -2.30 -15.29 18.69
CA ILE A 41 -3.13 -14.21 18.18
C ILE A 41 -3.74 -14.61 16.83
N VAL A 42 -2.95 -15.14 15.90
CA VAL A 42 -3.42 -15.57 14.57
C VAL A 42 -4.42 -16.73 14.67
N VAL A 43 -4.15 -17.71 15.53
CA VAL A 43 -5.09 -18.81 15.82
C VAL A 43 -6.41 -18.27 16.34
N ARG A 44 -6.36 -17.30 17.27
CA ARG A 44 -7.57 -16.66 17.83
C ARG A 44 -8.36 -15.90 16.77
N TYR A 45 -7.70 -15.26 15.81
CA TYR A 45 -8.38 -14.63 14.67
C TYR A 45 -9.14 -15.66 13.83
N ARG A 46 -8.50 -16.77 13.46
CA ARG A 46 -9.10 -17.84 12.65
C ARG A 46 -10.25 -18.55 13.35
N ALA A 47 -10.21 -18.64 14.68
CA ALA A 47 -11.25 -19.26 15.48
C ALA A 47 -12.52 -18.40 15.64
N ARG A 48 -12.49 -17.11 15.28
CA ARG A 48 -13.69 -16.26 15.34
C ARG A 48 -14.70 -16.69 14.27
N PRO A 49 -16.00 -16.79 14.59
CA PRO A 49 -17.03 -16.98 13.59
C PRO A 49 -16.93 -15.87 12.54
N GLN A 50 -16.70 -16.25 11.29
CA GLN A 50 -16.73 -15.31 10.19
C GLN A 50 -18.17 -15.20 9.67
N PRO A 51 -18.63 -14.00 9.26
CA PRO A 51 -19.87 -13.87 8.50
C PRO A 51 -19.82 -14.81 7.29
N GLU A 52 -20.97 -15.36 6.89
CA GLU A 52 -21.06 -16.40 5.85
C GLU A 52 -20.56 -15.94 4.45
N SER A 53 -20.28 -14.64 4.26
CA SER A 53 -19.74 -14.06 3.01
C SER A 53 -18.23 -13.77 3.10
N GLN A 54 -17.43 -14.75 2.63
CA GLN A 54 -15.99 -14.69 2.31
C GLN A 54 -15.00 -14.57 3.50
N PRO A 55 -13.91 -15.37 3.51
CA PRO A 55 -12.92 -15.25 4.56
C PRO A 55 -12.15 -13.93 4.41
N GLU A 56 -12.04 -13.17 5.49
CA GLU A 56 -11.05 -12.11 5.61
C GLU A 56 -9.66 -12.67 5.22
N LYS A 57 -8.89 -11.99 4.37
CA LYS A 57 -7.51 -12.41 4.04
C LYS A 57 -6.48 -11.51 4.71
N TYR A 58 -6.77 -10.23 4.74
CA TYR A 58 -5.88 -9.22 5.29
C TYR A 58 -6.58 -8.44 6.38
N VAL A 59 -5.86 -8.18 7.47
CA VAL A 59 -6.29 -7.30 8.56
C VAL A 59 -5.20 -6.29 8.86
N LEU A 60 -5.58 -5.15 9.44
CA LEU A 60 -4.61 -4.20 9.97
C LEU A 60 -4.35 -4.49 11.44
N VAL A 61 -3.07 -4.54 11.81
CA VAL A 61 -2.63 -4.76 13.19
C VAL A 61 -1.57 -3.75 13.62
N HIS A 62 -1.51 -3.50 14.92
CA HIS A 62 -0.42 -2.81 15.59
C HIS A 62 0.77 -3.76 15.86
N PRO A 63 1.96 -3.25 16.26
CA PRO A 63 3.11 -4.09 16.60
C PRO A 63 2.84 -5.14 17.69
N ASP A 64 1.86 -4.91 18.55
CA ASP A 64 1.46 -5.83 19.63
C ASP A 64 0.45 -6.91 19.17
N GLY A 65 0.04 -6.87 17.89
CA GLY A 65 -0.91 -7.81 17.29
C GLY A 65 -2.39 -7.48 17.54
N SER A 66 -2.67 -6.38 18.24
CA SER A 66 -4.03 -5.86 18.39
C SER A 66 -4.57 -5.29 17.08
N TRP A 67 -5.90 -5.24 16.94
CA TRP A 67 -6.55 -4.75 15.72
C TRP A 67 -6.32 -3.25 15.58
N ALA A 68 -5.80 -2.82 14.43
CA ALA A 68 -5.65 -1.41 14.12
C ALA A 68 -6.94 -0.85 13.48
N VAL A 69 -8.08 -1.02 14.17
CA VAL A 69 -9.36 -0.42 13.73
C VAL A 69 -9.33 1.09 13.94
N ASN A 70 -8.77 1.55 15.06
CA ASN A 70 -8.61 2.96 15.35
C ASN A 70 -7.12 3.29 15.35
N VAL A 71 -6.68 4.01 14.33
CA VAL A 71 -5.28 4.39 14.17
C VAL A 71 -5.09 5.79 14.71
N LYS A 72 -4.16 5.95 15.65
CA LYS A 72 -3.70 7.25 16.12
C LYS A 72 -2.52 7.74 15.29
N LEU A 73 -2.32 9.04 15.30
CA LEU A 73 -1.17 9.64 14.64
C LEU A 73 0.15 9.04 15.16
N ASN A 74 0.97 8.53 14.23
CA ASN A 74 2.28 7.89 14.46
C ASN A 74 2.26 6.46 15.03
N ASP A 75 1.09 5.84 15.21
CA ASP A 75 1.04 4.42 15.54
C ASP A 75 1.30 3.61 14.25
N PRO A 76 2.41 2.86 14.16
CA PRO A 76 2.69 2.07 12.97
C PRO A 76 1.65 0.97 12.81
N THR A 77 1.29 0.70 11.57
CA THR A 77 0.32 -0.34 11.23
C THR A 77 0.88 -1.30 10.19
N TYR A 78 0.41 -2.53 10.25
CA TYR A 78 0.89 -3.61 9.39
C TYR A 78 -0.31 -4.36 8.83
N LEU A 79 -0.21 -4.73 7.56
CA LEU A 79 -1.13 -5.67 6.94
C LEU A 79 -0.69 -7.09 7.31
N LEU A 80 -1.54 -7.82 8.01
CA LEU A 80 -1.32 -9.23 8.34
C LEU A 80 -2.15 -10.11 7.41
N ASN A 81 -1.49 -11.05 6.73
CA ASN A 81 -2.20 -12.11 6.01
C ASN A 81 -2.63 -13.21 6.98
N ILE A 82 -3.91 -13.22 7.36
CA ILE A 82 -4.42 -14.13 8.41
C ILE A 82 -4.66 -15.56 7.90
N ARG A 83 -4.58 -15.77 6.58
CA ARG A 83 -4.79 -17.09 5.96
C ARG A 83 -3.53 -17.95 5.91
N THR A 84 -2.34 -17.37 6.05
CA THR A 84 -1.11 -18.16 6.16
C THR A 84 -0.91 -18.63 7.58
N GLU A 85 -0.43 -19.86 7.76
CA GLU A 85 -0.23 -20.46 9.09
C GLU A 85 0.65 -19.63 10.01
N SER A 86 1.70 -19.02 9.44
CA SER A 86 2.68 -18.22 10.17
C SER A 86 2.21 -16.78 10.45
N ALA A 87 2.54 -16.31 11.66
CA ALA A 87 2.38 -14.94 12.09
C ALA A 87 3.43 -13.96 11.52
N ASP A 88 4.43 -14.46 10.78
CA ASP A 88 5.50 -13.65 10.19
C ASP A 88 5.10 -13.01 8.86
N ASN A 89 3.88 -13.25 8.37
CA ASN A 89 3.38 -12.70 7.11
C ASN A 89 2.81 -11.28 7.28
N LEU A 90 3.66 -10.42 7.82
CA LEU A 90 3.40 -9.00 8.00
C LEU A 90 3.93 -8.20 6.83
N ILE A 91 3.14 -7.22 6.41
CA ILE A 91 3.47 -6.32 5.32
C ILE A 91 3.43 -4.91 5.88
N TYR A 92 4.60 -4.27 5.89
CA TYR A 92 4.73 -2.85 6.16
C TYR A 92 4.59 -2.06 4.85
N SER A 93 3.80 -0.99 4.88
CA SER A 93 3.72 -0.05 3.75
C SER A 93 3.74 1.39 4.25
N ARG A 94 4.86 2.07 4.01
CA ARG A 94 4.99 3.52 4.25
C ARG A 94 3.93 4.32 3.50
N GLU A 95 3.49 3.83 2.34
CA GLU A 95 2.45 4.50 1.57
C GLU A 95 1.11 4.47 2.31
N ILE A 96 0.75 3.32 2.88
CA ILE A 96 -0.46 3.17 3.70
C ILE A 96 -0.36 4.00 4.98
N ASP A 97 0.77 3.94 5.70
CA ASP A 97 1.00 4.79 6.88
C ASP A 97 0.84 6.28 6.56
N SER A 98 1.28 6.71 5.37
CA SER A 98 1.16 8.12 4.95
C SER A 98 -0.28 8.57 4.67
N LEU A 99 -1.23 7.64 4.53
CA LEU A 99 -2.65 7.93 4.43
C LEU A 99 -3.23 8.32 5.81
N PHE A 100 -2.68 7.78 6.90
CA PHE A 100 -3.15 7.99 8.27
C PHE A 100 -2.62 9.32 8.84
N LYS A 101 -3.25 10.43 8.47
CA LYS A 101 -2.96 11.78 9.01
C LYS A 101 -3.92 12.21 10.11
N GLY A 102 -3.64 11.82 11.36
CA GLY A 102 -4.51 12.07 12.51
C GLY A 102 -5.23 10.80 12.97
N ASP A 103 -6.28 10.97 13.76
CA ASP A 103 -7.02 9.86 14.33
C ASP A 103 -8.18 9.43 13.41
N PHE A 104 -8.23 8.16 13.03
CA PHE A 104 -9.25 7.60 12.14
C PHE A 104 -9.64 6.19 12.51
N SER A 105 -10.82 5.78 12.03
CA SER A 105 -11.17 4.38 11.89
C SER A 105 -10.77 3.86 10.51
N VAL A 106 -10.10 2.71 10.44
CA VAL A 106 -9.56 2.15 9.19
C VAL A 106 -9.79 0.64 9.12
N LEU A 107 -10.16 0.14 7.95
CA LEU A 107 -10.52 -1.27 7.75
C LEU A 107 -10.14 -1.71 6.34
N VAL A 108 -9.73 -2.97 6.19
CA VAL A 108 -9.68 -3.62 4.88
C VAL A 108 -11.06 -4.20 4.60
N ASP A 109 -11.66 -3.79 3.49
CA ASP A 109 -13.01 -4.24 3.10
C ASP A 109 -12.96 -5.72 2.69
N ARG A 110 -13.68 -6.54 3.47
CA ARG A 110 -13.62 -8.01 3.44
C ARG A 110 -14.21 -8.60 2.17
N GLU A 111 -15.14 -7.92 1.53
CA GLU A 111 -15.88 -8.45 0.36
C GLU A 111 -15.24 -8.04 -0.98
N THR A 112 -14.18 -7.23 -0.90
CA THR A 112 -13.56 -6.58 -2.06
C THR A 112 -12.35 -7.32 -2.62
N LEU A 113 -11.96 -8.45 -2.02
CA LEU A 113 -10.80 -9.20 -2.48
C LEU A 113 -11.01 -9.69 -3.93
N LEU A 114 -10.11 -9.25 -4.80
CA LEU A 114 -9.88 -9.84 -6.12
C LEU A 114 -8.44 -10.33 -6.20
N SER A 115 -8.22 -11.51 -6.77
CA SER A 115 -6.89 -12.10 -6.90
C SER A 115 -6.70 -12.66 -8.31
N ASN A 116 -5.51 -12.46 -8.87
CA ASN A 116 -5.08 -13.15 -10.09
C ASN A 116 -4.04 -14.26 -9.80
N GLY A 117 -3.92 -14.68 -8.54
CA GLY A 117 -2.94 -15.67 -8.08
C GLY A 117 -1.56 -15.09 -7.77
N LYS A 118 -1.21 -13.94 -8.34
CA LYS A 118 0.07 -13.25 -8.12
C LYS A 118 -0.08 -11.98 -7.28
N THR A 119 -1.13 -11.22 -7.55
CA THR A 119 -1.45 -9.97 -6.88
C THR A 119 -2.87 -10.05 -6.34
N ASP A 120 -3.01 -9.69 -5.07
CA ASP A 120 -4.30 -9.43 -4.47
C ASP A 120 -4.62 -7.94 -4.54
N TYR A 121 -5.86 -7.63 -4.85
CA TYR A 121 -6.43 -6.30 -4.85
C TYR A 121 -7.50 -6.25 -3.77
N VAL A 122 -7.39 -5.26 -2.89
CA VAL A 122 -8.32 -5.06 -1.76
C VAL A 122 -8.55 -3.57 -1.56
N ILE A 123 -9.71 -3.22 -1.02
CA ILE A 123 -10.03 -1.83 -0.72
C ILE A 123 -9.76 -1.56 0.76
N LEU A 124 -9.04 -0.48 1.04
CA LEU A 124 -8.87 0.08 2.37
C LEU A 124 -9.85 1.23 2.54
N THR A 125 -10.75 1.12 3.51
CA THR A 125 -11.67 2.18 3.90
C THR A 125 -11.13 2.94 5.11
N MET A 126 -11.36 4.25 5.13
CA MET A 126 -10.98 5.14 6.21
C MET A 126 -12.13 6.08 6.52
N SER A 127 -12.45 6.25 7.80
CA SER A 127 -13.45 7.19 8.28
C SER A 127 -12.86 8.06 9.39
N ARG A 128 -13.13 9.36 9.33
CA ARG A 128 -12.77 10.32 10.38
C ARG A 128 -14.00 11.04 10.89
N PRO A 129 -14.27 11.08 12.21
CA PRO A 129 -15.31 11.94 12.75
C PRO A 129 -15.13 13.40 12.34
N ALA A 130 -16.24 14.12 12.15
CA ALA A 130 -16.24 15.51 11.69
C ALA A 130 -15.51 16.45 12.66
N GLU A 131 -15.56 16.16 13.96
CA GLU A 131 -14.86 16.90 15.01
C GLU A 131 -13.33 16.91 14.83
N ASN A 132 -12.78 15.82 14.26
CA ASN A 132 -11.33 15.62 14.11
C ASN A 132 -10.77 16.24 12.81
N ASN A 133 -11.63 16.79 11.95
CA ASN A 133 -11.24 17.57 10.79
C ASN A 133 -12.40 18.49 10.38
N PRO A 134 -12.60 19.67 11.01
CA PRO A 134 -13.75 20.51 10.69
C PRO A 134 -13.75 21.10 9.27
N ARG A 135 -12.63 21.01 8.55
CA ARG A 135 -12.41 21.60 7.22
C ARG A 135 -12.57 20.61 6.06
N TYR A 136 -12.87 19.34 6.33
CA TYR A 136 -13.21 18.38 5.29
C TYR A 136 -14.44 18.81 4.47
N GLU A 137 -14.50 18.31 3.25
CA GLU A 137 -15.68 18.39 2.41
C GLU A 137 -16.73 17.40 2.96
N ARG A 138 -17.86 17.94 3.46
CA ARG A 138 -18.87 17.14 4.14
C ARG A 138 -19.79 16.47 3.12
N CYS A 139 -19.99 15.16 3.25
CA CYS A 139 -20.98 14.46 2.42
C CYS A 139 -22.40 14.85 2.82
N ALA A 140 -22.66 14.98 4.12
CA ALA A 140 -23.93 15.38 4.71
C ALA A 140 -23.70 16.02 6.10
N PRO A 141 -24.70 16.71 6.68
CA PRO A 141 -24.61 17.21 8.05
C PRO A 141 -24.23 16.10 9.03
N ASN A 142 -23.28 16.37 9.94
CA ASN A 142 -22.78 15.44 10.96
C ASN A 142 -22.12 14.14 10.45
N MET A 143 -21.90 13.98 9.14
CA MET A 143 -21.14 12.83 8.61
C MET A 143 -19.66 13.14 8.54
N GLY A 144 -18.80 12.24 8.98
CA GLY A 144 -17.34 12.40 8.93
C GLY A 144 -16.71 12.43 7.54
N GLU A 145 -15.38 12.44 7.51
CA GLU A 145 -14.58 12.29 6.30
C GLU A 145 -14.41 10.80 5.98
N ASP A 146 -15.10 10.32 4.94
CA ASP A 146 -14.96 8.95 4.45
C ASP A 146 -14.12 8.89 3.16
N ARG A 147 -13.21 7.92 3.10
CA ARG A 147 -12.32 7.69 1.96
C ARG A 147 -12.13 6.19 1.71
N ALA A 148 -11.92 5.82 0.45
CA ALA A 148 -11.48 4.47 0.11
C ALA A 148 -10.34 4.47 -0.91
N TYR A 149 -9.40 3.54 -0.71
CA TYR A 149 -8.18 3.38 -1.46
C TYR A 149 -8.10 1.96 -2.01
N LEU A 150 -7.72 1.81 -3.29
CA LEU A 150 -7.41 0.48 -3.82
C LEU A 150 -5.95 0.16 -3.53
N LEU A 151 -5.72 -0.99 -2.90
CA LEU A 151 -4.40 -1.54 -2.63
C LEU A 151 -4.10 -2.69 -3.58
N ALA A 152 -2.83 -2.82 -3.96
CA ALA A 152 -2.29 -4.03 -4.59
C ALA A 152 -1.25 -4.64 -3.66
N ILE A 153 -1.39 -5.95 -3.39
CA ILE A 153 -0.54 -6.73 -2.48
C ILE A 153 0.09 -7.86 -3.26
N SER A 154 1.42 -7.87 -3.35
CA SER A 154 2.20 -8.88 -4.07
C SER A 154 3.62 -8.97 -3.49
N ASP A 155 4.21 -10.16 -3.42
CA ASP A 155 5.60 -10.38 -3.00
C ASP A 155 5.95 -9.69 -1.67
N GLY A 156 5.07 -9.80 -0.66
CA GLY A 156 5.27 -9.21 0.67
C GLY A 156 5.23 -7.67 0.70
N LYS A 157 4.71 -7.04 -0.35
CA LYS A 157 4.60 -5.58 -0.46
C LYS A 157 3.16 -5.15 -0.72
N ALA A 158 2.77 -4.03 -0.14
CA ALA A 158 1.49 -3.38 -0.40
C ALA A 158 1.71 -1.96 -0.93
N ARG A 159 1.00 -1.61 -2.01
CA ARG A 159 1.04 -0.28 -2.65
C ARG A 159 -0.37 0.23 -2.89
N VAL A 160 -0.56 1.55 -2.83
CA VAL A 160 -1.82 2.22 -3.16
C VAL A 160 -1.87 2.44 -4.67
N VAL A 161 -2.79 1.77 -5.35
CA VAL A 161 -2.94 1.91 -6.81
C VAL A 161 -3.95 2.97 -7.19
N SER A 162 -4.88 3.33 -6.29
CA SER A 162 -5.79 4.46 -6.47
C SER A 162 -6.17 5.07 -5.13
N LYS A 163 -6.16 6.41 -5.09
CA LYS A 163 -6.56 7.23 -3.92
C LYS A 163 -7.98 7.77 -4.03
N LYS A 164 -8.70 7.39 -5.08
CA LYS A 164 -10.02 7.91 -5.43
C LYS A 164 -11.00 6.77 -5.68
N PHE A 165 -11.01 5.77 -4.80
CA PHE A 165 -11.88 4.60 -4.96
C PHE A 165 -13.26 4.79 -4.33
N GLY A 166 -13.33 5.55 -3.25
CA GLY A 166 -14.59 5.85 -2.58
C GLY A 166 -14.49 7.08 -1.68
N GLY A 167 -15.65 7.56 -1.25
CA GLY A 167 -15.83 8.74 -0.41
C GLY A 167 -17.14 9.44 -0.72
N CYS A 168 -17.32 10.69 -0.27
CA CYS A 168 -18.59 11.41 -0.38
C CYS A 168 -19.26 11.40 -1.77
N SER A 169 -18.46 11.54 -2.83
CA SER A 169 -18.93 11.59 -4.21
C SER A 169 -18.66 10.32 -5.00
N ARG A 170 -18.01 9.31 -4.41
CA ARG A 170 -17.62 8.09 -5.13
C ARG A 170 -18.07 6.84 -4.40
N GLU A 171 -18.73 5.98 -5.14
CA GLU A 171 -19.07 4.62 -4.74
C GLU A 171 -18.29 3.61 -5.58
N TYR A 172 -18.02 2.45 -5.00
CA TYR A 172 -17.40 1.34 -5.69
C TYR A 172 -18.23 0.07 -5.54
N GLU A 173 -18.15 -0.80 -6.53
CA GLU A 173 -18.69 -2.14 -6.47
C GLU A 173 -17.71 -3.15 -7.07
N VAL A 174 -17.76 -4.39 -6.58
CA VAL A 174 -16.96 -5.47 -7.13
C VAL A 174 -17.79 -6.21 -8.17
N VAL A 175 -17.32 -6.21 -9.41
CA VAL A 175 -17.99 -6.86 -10.54
C VAL A 175 -17.36 -8.23 -10.76
N ARG A 176 -18.19 -9.28 -10.61
CA ARG A 176 -17.84 -10.68 -10.89
C ARG A 176 -18.90 -11.26 -11.83
N GLY A 177 -18.70 -11.18 -13.14
CA GLY A 177 -19.64 -11.74 -14.11
C GLY A 177 -19.67 -11.02 -15.47
N GLN A 178 -20.52 -11.55 -16.37
CA GLN A 178 -20.83 -11.09 -17.74
C GLN A 178 -20.07 -9.83 -18.22
N GLY A 179 -18.80 -10.01 -18.62
CA GLY A 179 -18.02 -9.01 -19.34
C GLY A 179 -16.65 -8.67 -18.74
N PHE A 180 -16.46 -8.73 -17.42
CA PHE A 180 -15.14 -8.56 -16.77
C PHE A 180 -15.14 -8.93 -15.28
N VAL A 181 -13.94 -9.10 -14.72
CA VAL A 181 -13.71 -9.20 -13.27
C VAL A 181 -12.92 -7.98 -12.82
N GLY A 182 -13.43 -7.26 -11.83
CA GLY A 182 -12.86 -5.98 -11.48
C GLY A 182 -13.68 -5.15 -10.50
N TYR A 183 -13.40 -3.86 -10.47
CA TYR A 183 -14.17 -2.87 -9.74
C TYR A 183 -14.80 -1.89 -10.71
N ARG A 184 -16.03 -1.47 -10.42
CA ARG A 184 -16.62 -0.27 -11.02
C ARG A 184 -16.64 0.81 -9.95
N VAL A 185 -16.18 2.01 -10.31
CA VAL A 185 -16.18 3.20 -9.45
C VAL A 185 -17.00 4.28 -10.12
N THR A 186 -18.04 4.76 -9.45
CA THR A 186 -18.98 5.76 -9.98
C THR A 186 -18.81 7.05 -9.20
N GLU A 187 -18.51 8.15 -9.89
CA GLU A 187 -18.54 9.50 -9.32
C GLU A 187 -19.92 10.12 -9.53
N ARG A 188 -20.58 10.51 -8.43
CA ARG A 188 -21.90 11.15 -8.44
C ARG A 188 -21.79 12.60 -8.92
N GLY A 189 -22.80 13.06 -9.67
CA GLY A 189 -22.89 14.43 -10.18
C GLY A 189 -23.87 14.53 -11.35
N GLU A 190 -23.98 15.71 -11.97
CA GLU A 190 -24.83 15.92 -13.16
C GLU A 190 -24.36 15.09 -14.37
N ASN A 191 -23.05 14.82 -14.46
CA ASN A 191 -22.43 13.97 -15.47
C ASN A 191 -21.57 12.92 -14.76
N PRO A 192 -22.13 11.78 -14.34
CA PRO A 192 -21.39 10.80 -13.57
C PRO A 192 -20.25 10.20 -14.39
N GLU A 193 -19.04 10.17 -13.81
CA GLU A 193 -17.90 9.46 -14.38
C GLU A 193 -17.88 8.03 -13.85
N ILE A 194 -17.81 7.05 -14.75
CA ILE A 194 -17.69 5.64 -14.38
C ILE A 194 -16.30 5.14 -14.81
N LEU A 195 -15.54 4.62 -13.85
CA LEU A 195 -14.23 4.00 -14.08
C LEU A 195 -14.32 2.50 -13.82
N ARG A 196 -13.79 1.70 -14.75
CA ARG A 196 -13.72 0.23 -14.64
C ARG A 196 -12.28 -0.19 -14.44
N TYR A 197 -11.95 -0.76 -13.28
CA TYR A 197 -10.66 -1.37 -13.00
C TYR A 197 -10.76 -2.87 -13.23
N MET A 198 -10.06 -3.40 -14.23
CA MET A 198 -10.17 -4.80 -14.65
C MET A 198 -8.86 -5.54 -14.41
N ILE A 199 -8.97 -6.81 -14.01
CA ILE A 199 -7.85 -7.73 -14.02
C ILE A 199 -7.71 -8.29 -15.43
N ARG A 200 -6.58 -7.98 -16.11
CA ARG A 200 -6.22 -8.57 -17.41
C ARG A 200 -4.85 -9.24 -17.27
N GLY A 201 -4.88 -10.58 -17.22
CA GLY A 201 -3.69 -11.38 -16.89
C GLY A 201 -3.12 -11.00 -15.52
N ASP A 202 -1.83 -10.66 -15.50
CA ASP A 202 -1.09 -10.31 -14.28
C ASP A 202 -1.31 -8.87 -13.81
N SER A 203 -2.02 -8.04 -14.57
CA SER A 203 -2.08 -6.59 -14.34
C SER A 203 -3.50 -6.07 -14.11
N LEU A 204 -3.59 -5.02 -13.29
CA LEU A 204 -4.77 -4.18 -13.20
C LEU A 204 -4.70 -3.09 -14.27
N VAL A 205 -5.71 -3.04 -15.13
CA VAL A 205 -5.91 -1.96 -16.10
C VAL A 205 -7.17 -1.19 -15.74
N TRP A 206 -7.31 0.06 -16.21
CA TRP A 206 -8.53 0.81 -16.03
C TRP A 206 -8.95 1.54 -17.31
N GLU A 207 -10.26 1.74 -17.48
CA GLU A 207 -10.85 2.53 -18.56
C GLU A 207 -12.03 3.37 -18.05
N ARG A 208 -12.37 4.43 -18.78
CA ARG A 208 -13.57 5.21 -18.57
C ARG A 208 -14.69 4.62 -19.41
N GLU A 209 -15.88 4.46 -18.82
CA GLU A 209 -17.11 4.05 -19.52
C GLU A 209 -17.74 5.21 -20.29
#